data_AF-A0A2A5CSL5-F1
#
_entry.id   AF-A0A2A5CSL5-F1
#
_cell.length_a   1.000
_cell.length_b   1.000
_cell.length_c   1.000
_cell.angle_alpha   90.00
_cell.angle_beta   90.00
_cell.angle_gamma   90.00
#
_symmetry.space_group_name_H-M   'P 1'
#
loop_
_entity.id
_entity.type
_entity.pdbx_description
1 polymer ?
#
loop_
_entity_poly.entity_id
_entity_poly.type
_entity_poly.pdbx_seq_one_letter_code
_entity_poly.pdbx_strand_id
1 'polypeptide(L)'
;MLICNQRAIQLEITDAQIFIALSFDKNKLRCVHFNNFPVESQASLSIDTINAIRLIQQEIDPDTLFFQRQLTIAGDTELAHQMKNTIDTFNQDLIPSVVMKLLSEYQARILQNV
;
A
#
# COMPACT_ATOMS: atom_id res chain seq x y z
N MET A 1 -10.72 18.85 17.87
CA MET A 1 -10.74 18.25 16.53
C MET A 1 -9.35 18.46 15.94
N LEU A 2 -8.47 17.46 16.07
CA LEU A 2 -7.05 17.60 15.73
C LEU A 2 -6.90 17.64 14.21
N ILE A 3 -6.61 18.82 13.68
CA ILE A 3 -6.21 19.03 12.29
C ILE A 3 -4.84 18.38 12.13
N CYS A 4 -4.80 17.30 11.35
CA CYS A 4 -3.61 16.52 11.04
C CYS A 4 -2.69 17.36 10.13
N ASN A 5 -1.80 18.17 10.74
CA ASN A 5 -0.79 18.94 10.02
C ASN A 5 0.40 18.08 9.54
N GLN A 6 0.14 16.85 9.07
CA GLN A 6 1.10 16.01 8.37
C GLN A 6 0.39 15.39 7.19
N ARG A 7 0.93 15.60 5.98
CA ARG A 7 0.32 15.16 4.73
C ARG A 7 0.03 13.65 4.78
N ALA A 8 -1.23 13.29 4.93
CA ALA A 8 -1.66 11.91 5.03
C ALA A 8 -2.05 11.39 3.64
N ILE A 9 -1.71 10.13 3.39
CA ILE A 9 -2.04 9.41 2.18
C ILE A 9 -2.80 8.16 2.58
N GLN A 10 -3.89 7.88 1.88
CA GLN A 10 -4.70 6.70 2.13
C GLN A 10 -4.25 5.56 1.23
N LEU A 11 -3.93 4.40 1.79
CA LEU A 11 -3.83 3.13 1.09
C LEU A 11 -5.14 2.36 1.29
N GLU A 12 -5.74 1.91 0.20
CA GLU A 12 -6.91 1.04 0.18
C GLU A 12 -6.52 -0.34 -0.37
N ILE A 13 -6.87 -1.37 0.40
CA ILE A 13 -6.89 -2.76 -0.08
C ILE A 13 -8.32 -3.06 -0.54
N THR A 14 -8.53 -3.02 -1.86
CA THR A 14 -9.86 -2.88 -2.47
C THR A 14 -10.77 -4.08 -2.25
N ASP A 15 -10.22 -5.29 -2.35
CA ASP A 15 -10.94 -6.56 -2.16
C ASP A 15 -11.24 -6.88 -0.69
N ALA A 16 -10.47 -6.29 0.24
CA ALA A 16 -10.65 -6.46 1.68
C ALA A 16 -11.44 -5.32 2.34
N GLN A 17 -11.71 -4.22 1.64
CA GLN A 17 -12.27 -2.98 2.19
C GLN A 17 -11.49 -2.45 3.42
N ILE A 18 -10.15 -2.54 3.34
CA ILE A 18 -9.25 -2.05 4.39
C ILE A 18 -8.65 -0.72 3.94
N PHE A 19 -8.67 0.26 4.84
CA PHE A 19 -8.16 1.61 4.62
C PHE A 19 -7.08 1.93 5.64
N ILE A 20 -5.90 2.28 5.16
CA ILE A 20 -4.71 2.55 5.96
C ILE A 20 -4.26 3.97 5.68
N ALA A 21 -4.30 4.85 6.67
CA ALA A 21 -3.79 6.21 6.54
C ALA A 21 -2.32 6.25 6.95
N LEU A 22 -1.47 6.72 6.04
CA LEU A 22 -0.03 6.78 6.19
C LEU A 22 0.41 8.24 6.19
N SER A 23 1.25 8.65 7.14
CA SER A 23 1.94 9.94 7.12
C SER A 23 3.44 9.78 6.90
N PHE A 24 4.05 10.76 6.25
CA PHE A 24 5.49 10.86 6.09
C PHE A 24 6.07 11.83 7.13
N ASP A 25 6.85 11.31 8.07
CA ASP A 25 7.56 12.09 9.10
C ASP A 25 9.06 11.76 9.04
N LYS A 26 9.91 12.75 8.72
CA LYS A 26 11.38 12.60 8.65
C LYS A 26 11.83 11.38 7.80
N ASN A 27 11.28 11.24 6.59
CA ASN A 27 11.49 10.09 5.69
C ASN A 27 11.07 8.72 6.26
N LYS A 28 10.26 8.70 7.32
CA LYS A 28 9.67 7.47 7.85
C LYS A 28 8.18 7.48 7.59
N LEU A 29 7.69 6.36 7.08
CA LEU A 29 6.28 6.09 6.92
C LEU A 29 5.71 5.70 8.29
N ARG A 30 4.63 6.37 8.71
CA ARG A 30 3.91 6.05 9.94
C ARG A 30 2.47 5.72 9.61
N CYS A 31 1.99 4.60 10.14
CA CYS A 31 0.56 4.32 10.15
C CYS A 31 -0.13 5.20 11.20
N VAL A 32 -1.10 5.99 10.75
CA VAL A 32 -1.91 6.88 11.58
C VAL A 32 -3.26 6.24 11.88
N HIS A 33 -3.86 5.56 10.89
CA HIS A 33 -5.14 4.87 11.01
C HIS A 33 -5.14 3.55 10.26
N PHE A 34 -5.87 2.57 10.78
CA PHE A 34 -6.17 1.28 10.15
C PHE A 34 -7.65 1.00 10.38
N ASN A 35 -8.47 1.22 9.36
CA ASN A 35 -9.92 1.27 9.46
C ASN A 35 -10.58 0.45 8.33
N ASN A 36 -11.90 0.31 8.40
CA ASN A 36 -12.75 -0.24 7.35
C ASN A 36 -13.58 0.84 6.62
N PHE A 37 -13.19 2.11 6.76
CA PHE A 37 -13.78 3.25 6.05
C PHE A 37 -12.69 4.25 5.67
N PRO A 38 -12.87 5.00 4.56
CA PRO A 38 -11.90 5.99 4.12
C PRO A 38 -11.85 7.19 5.07
N VAL A 39 -10.68 7.79 5.19
CA VAL A 39 -10.43 9.05 5.89
C VAL A 39 -10.02 10.12 4.90
N GLU A 40 -10.21 11.38 5.26
CA GLU A 40 -9.78 12.49 4.40
C GLU A 40 -8.25 12.49 4.27
N SER A 41 -7.76 12.49 3.03
CA SER A 41 -6.34 12.46 2.69
C SER A 41 -6.06 13.31 1.45
N GLN A 42 -4.80 13.71 1.27
CA GLN A 42 -4.40 14.53 0.11
C GLN A 42 -4.09 13.70 -1.13
N ALA A 43 -3.80 12.42 -0.92
CA ALA A 43 -3.63 11.44 -1.97
C ALA A 43 -4.21 10.10 -1.52
N SER A 44 -4.49 9.24 -2.50
CA SER A 44 -4.94 7.87 -2.28
C SER A 44 -4.24 6.91 -3.21
N LEU A 45 -3.99 5.71 -2.71
CA LEU A 45 -3.44 4.58 -3.44
C LEU A 45 -4.38 3.39 -3.23
N SER A 46 -4.80 2.73 -4.29
CA SER A 46 -5.72 1.58 -4.22
C SER A 46 -5.14 0.40 -4.99
N ILE A 47 -5.14 -0.78 -4.36
CA ILE A 47 -4.60 -2.04 -4.89
C ILE A 47 -5.36 -3.22 -4.28
N ASP A 48 -5.47 -4.35 -4.97
CA ASP A 48 -6.02 -5.58 -4.36
C ASP A 48 -4.96 -6.32 -3.51
N THR A 49 -5.41 -7.25 -2.67
CA THR A 49 -4.55 -7.98 -1.75
C THR A 49 -3.46 -8.78 -2.48
N ILE A 50 -3.77 -9.42 -3.60
CA ILE A 50 -2.81 -10.27 -4.31
C ILE A 50 -1.71 -9.44 -4.95
N ASN A 51 -2.05 -8.36 -5.63
CA ASN A 51 -1.08 -7.47 -6.24
C ASN A 51 -0.25 -6.74 -5.19
N ALA A 52 -0.81 -6.41 -4.02
CA ALA A 52 -0.05 -5.89 -2.88
C ALA A 52 1.01 -6.89 -2.40
N ILE A 53 0.66 -8.17 -2.29
CA ILE A 53 1.61 -9.23 -1.92
C ILE A 53 2.73 -9.38 -2.97
N ARG A 54 2.37 -9.41 -4.26
CA ARG A 54 3.33 -9.52 -5.37
C ARG A 54 4.31 -8.35 -5.39
N LEU A 55 3.84 -7.15 -5.07
CA LEU A 55 4.66 -5.94 -4.97
C LEU A 55 5.61 -6.01 -3.76
N ILE A 56 5.15 -6.48 -2.59
CA ILE A 56 5.99 -6.72 -1.41
C ILE A 56 7.08 -7.76 -1.68
N GLN A 57 6.74 -8.84 -2.40
CA GLN A 57 7.65 -9.90 -2.81
C GLN A 57 8.56 -9.50 -3.99
N GLN A 58 8.40 -8.29 -4.53
CA GLN A 58 9.12 -7.78 -5.70
C GLN A 58 8.95 -8.67 -6.95
N GLU A 59 7.82 -9.37 -7.08
CA GLU A 59 7.48 -10.18 -8.26
C GLU A 59 7.00 -9.32 -9.44
N ILE A 60 6.45 -8.15 -9.15
CA ILE A 60 5.96 -7.18 -10.13
C ILE A 60 6.28 -5.77 -9.62
N ASP A 61 6.70 -4.90 -10.53
CA ASP A 61 6.97 -3.50 -10.22
C ASP A 61 5.66 -2.67 -10.16
N PRO A 62 5.64 -1.58 -9.37
CA PRO A 62 4.45 -0.75 -9.24
C PRO A 62 4.05 -0.03 -10.53
N ASP A 63 5.00 0.23 -11.43
CA ASP A 63 4.69 0.88 -12.71
C ASP A 63 3.90 -0.06 -13.63
N THR A 64 4.27 -1.34 -13.72
CA THR A 64 3.50 -2.36 -14.43
C THR A 64 2.08 -2.43 -13.89
N LEU A 65 1.89 -2.50 -12.56
CA LEU A 65 0.56 -2.52 -11.96
C LEU A 65 -0.23 -1.24 -12.25
N PHE A 66 0.44 -0.08 -12.26
CA PHE A 66 -0.18 1.20 -12.58
C PHE A 66 -0.66 1.25 -14.03
N PHE A 67 0.17 0.81 -14.98
CA PHE A 67 -0.21 0.74 -16.40
C PHE A 67 -1.33 -0.27 -16.66
N GLN A 68 -1.37 -1.37 -15.88
CA GLN A 68 -2.44 -2.36 -15.92
C GLN A 68 -3.71 -1.91 -15.18
N ARG A 69 -3.72 -0.73 -14.55
CA ARG A 69 -4.82 -0.21 -13.71
C ARG A 69 -5.15 -1.11 -12.52
N GLN A 70 -4.21 -1.95 -12.10
CA GLN A 70 -4.29 -2.77 -10.89
C GLN A 70 -3.78 -2.04 -9.65
N LEU A 71 -2.96 -1.01 -9.87
CA LEU A 71 -2.57 -0.01 -8.88
C LEU A 71 -3.07 1.36 -9.33
N THR A 72 -3.90 2.01 -8.52
CA THR A 72 -4.38 3.37 -8.81
C THR A 72 -3.77 4.34 -7.81
N ILE A 73 -3.33 5.51 -8.29
CA ILE A 73 -2.85 6.60 -7.44
C ILE A 73 -3.56 7.88 -7.86
N ALA A 74 -4.17 8.59 -6.90
CA ALA A 74 -4.94 9.81 -7.13
C ALA A 74 -4.62 10.89 -6.08
N GLY A 75 -4.94 12.14 -6.38
CA GLY A 75 -4.69 13.31 -5.51
C GLY A 75 -3.40 14.05 -5.84
N ASP A 76 -2.72 14.55 -4.81
CA ASP A 76 -1.49 15.34 -4.94
C ASP A 76 -0.37 14.55 -5.63
N THR A 77 0.11 15.08 -6.75
CA THR A 77 1.13 14.45 -7.59
C THR A 77 2.51 14.34 -6.92
N GLU A 78 2.87 15.27 -6.04
CA GLU A 78 4.14 15.19 -5.29
C GLU A 78 4.09 14.03 -4.28
N LEU A 79 2.97 13.88 -3.59
CA LEU A 79 2.76 12.79 -2.62
C LEU A 79 2.67 11.42 -3.31
N ALA A 80 1.99 11.37 -4.45
CA ALA A 80 1.94 10.18 -5.30
C ALA A 80 3.35 9.73 -5.72
N HIS A 81 4.19 10.67 -6.14
CA HIS A 81 5.59 10.39 -6.49
C HIS A 81 6.41 9.91 -5.29
N GLN A 82 6.24 10.52 -4.11
CA GLN A 82 6.91 10.06 -2.88
C GLN A 82 6.50 8.64 -2.49
N MET A 83 5.23 8.28 -2.66
CA MET A 83 4.77 6.92 -2.42
C MET A 83 5.41 5.91 -3.37
N LYS A 84 5.43 6.19 -4.68
CA LYS A 84 6.11 5.31 -5.64
C LYS A 84 7.56 5.06 -5.26
N ASN A 85 8.31 6.13 -4.96
CA ASN A 85 9.69 6.00 -4.48
C ASN A 85 9.81 5.15 -3.21
N THR A 86 8.83 5.22 -2.30
CA THR A 86 8.84 4.44 -1.06
C THR A 86 8.56 2.97 -1.32
N ILE A 87 7.66 2.67 -2.25
CA ILE A 87 7.37 1.31 -2.70
C ILE A 87 8.58 0.71 -3.41
N ASP A 88 9.22 1.46 -4.32
CA ASP A 88 10.40 1.03 -5.06
C ASP A 88 11.59 0.74 -4.14
N THR A 89 11.72 1.51 -3.06
CA THR A 89 12.78 1.36 -2.06
C THR A 89 12.40 0.41 -0.92
N PHE A 90 11.24 -0.25 -1.01
CA PHE A 90 10.77 -1.15 0.02
C PHE A 90 11.65 -2.40 0.11
N ASN A 91 12.36 -2.53 1.22
CA ASN A 91 13.19 -3.70 1.48
C ASN A 91 12.36 -4.79 2.20
N GLN A 92 12.07 -5.89 1.50
CA GLN A 92 11.39 -7.06 2.05
C GLN A 92 12.13 -7.69 3.25
N ASP A 93 13.44 -7.51 3.37
CA ASP A 93 14.24 -8.03 4.50
C ASP A 93 13.84 -7.39 5.84
N LEU A 94 13.14 -6.25 5.81
CA LEU A 94 12.58 -5.60 7.00
C LEU A 94 11.30 -6.28 7.48
N ILE A 95 10.67 -7.12 6.66
CA ILE A 95 9.50 -7.90 7.03
C ILE A 95 9.97 -9.18 7.74
N PRO A 96 9.46 -9.48 8.95
CA PRO A 96 9.75 -10.75 9.62
C PRO A 96 9.43 -11.95 8.72
N SER A 97 10.33 -12.93 8.61
CA SER A 97 10.19 -14.07 7.69
C SER A 97 8.90 -14.87 7.90
N VAL A 98 8.37 -14.88 9.14
CA VAL A 98 7.07 -15.49 9.45
C VAL A 98 5.90 -14.81 8.73
N VAL A 99 5.94 -13.47 8.61
CA VAL A 99 4.93 -12.70 7.89
C VAL A 99 5.07 -12.96 6.40
N MET A 100 6.29 -12.95 5.84
CA MET A 100 6.51 -13.29 4.42
C MET A 100 5.97 -14.68 4.09
N LYS A 101 6.25 -15.68 4.92
CA LYS A 101 5.71 -17.03 4.75
C LYS A 101 4.18 -17.06 4.78
N LEU A 102 3.56 -16.32 5.72
CA LEU A 102 2.10 -16.23 5.79
C LEU A 102 1.49 -15.62 4.52
N LEU A 103 2.10 -14.56 3.98
CA LEU A 103 1.65 -13.91 2.75
C LEU A 103 1.75 -14.85 1.55
N SER A 104 2.87 -15.58 1.41
CA SER A 104 3.04 -16.58 0.34
C SER A 104 2.02 -17.72 0.42
N GLU A 105 1.74 -18.24 1.63
CA GLU A 105 0.73 -19.28 1.84
C GLU A 105 -0.69 -18.77 1.52
N TYR A 106 -0.99 -17.53 1.91
CA TYR A 106 -2.27 -16.90 1.57
C TYR A 106 -2.43 -16.74 0.06
N GLN A 107 -1.43 -16.19 -0.63
CA GLN A 107 -1.40 -16.01 -2.08
C GLN A 107 -1.62 -17.35 -2.81
N ALA A 108 -0.92 -18.42 -2.41
CA ALA A 108 -1.09 -19.74 -2.99
C ALA A 108 -2.52 -20.28 -2.83
N ARG A 109 -3.14 -20.08 -1.67
CA ARG A 109 -4.52 -20.52 -1.42
C ARG A 109 -5.54 -19.76 -2.25
N ILE A 110 -5.39 -18.45 -2.40
CA ILE A 110 -6.32 -17.66 -3.21
C ILE A 110 -6.20 -18.04 -4.68
N LEU A 111 -4.99 -18.15 -5.23
CA LEU A 111 -4.77 -18.48 -6.63
C LEU A 111 -5.17 -19.91 -7.01
N GLN A 112 -5.20 -20.86 -6.05
CA GLN A 112 -5.72 -22.21 -6.29
C GLN A 112 -7.25 -22.29 -6.33
N ASN A 113 -7.95 -21.24 -5.86
CA ASN A 113 -9.41 -21.16 -5.79
C ASN A 113 -10.02 -20.23 -6.85
N VAL A 114 -9.22 -19.78 -7.82
CA VAL A 114 -9.64 -19.01 -9.01
C VAL A 114 -9.62 -19.92 -10.23
#